data_AF-A0A7C2ZRR2-F1
#
_entry.id   AF-A0A7C2ZRR2-F1
#
_cell.length_a   1.000
_cell.length_b   1.000
_cell.length_c   1.000
_cell.angle_alpha   90.00
_cell.angle_beta   90.00
_cell.angle_gamma   90.00
#
_symmetry.space_group_name_H-M   'P 1'
#
loop_
_entity.id
_entity.type
_entity.pdbx_description
1 polymer ?
#
loop_
_entity_poly.entity_id
_entity_poly.type
_entity_poly.pdbx_seq_one_letter_code
_entity_poly.pdbx_strand_id
1 'polypeptide(L)'
;MQQMLPYCNWSQRRLRRLLERALKDPRADSLLSVTIAPPTNEKLAGQLLQALPELREAIVIPSLQTIDQRAVNTYLGVAAAQVFTPRFRGGQGIGFSGGTFALWCVEALPHQ
;
A
#
# COMPACT_ATOMS: atom_id res chain seq x y z
N MET A 1 -15.97 21.23 -24.06
CA MET A 1 -15.13 20.25 -24.78
C MET A 1 -14.06 19.76 -23.83
N GLN A 2 -14.19 18.52 -23.33
CA GLN A 2 -13.11 17.87 -22.58
C GLN A 2 -11.96 17.61 -23.57
N GLN A 3 -10.83 18.30 -23.39
CA GLN A 3 -9.62 17.98 -24.15
C GLN A 3 -9.23 16.54 -23.78
N MET A 4 -9.46 15.59 -24.70
CA MET A 4 -8.91 14.25 -24.58
C MET A 4 -7.41 14.39 -24.40
N LEU A 5 -6.90 13.90 -23.28
CA LEU A 5 -5.48 13.96 -22.95
C LEU A 5 -4.68 13.34 -24.13
N PRO A 6 -3.58 13.98 -24.58
CA PRO A 6 -2.84 13.59 -25.80
C PRO A 6 -2.24 12.17 -25.74
N TYR A 7 -2.34 11.52 -24.58
CA TYR A 7 -1.83 10.18 -24.28
C TYR A 7 -2.79 9.06 -24.67
N CYS A 8 -4.06 9.34 -24.98
CA CYS A 8 -5.06 8.31 -25.33
C CYS A 8 -4.66 7.44 -26.54
N ASN A 9 -3.85 7.99 -27.45
CA ASN A 9 -3.41 7.28 -28.67
C ASN A 9 -1.97 6.74 -28.57
N TRP A 10 -1.35 6.76 -27.38
CA TRP A 10 0.03 6.31 -27.23
C TRP A 10 0.11 4.80 -27.03
N SER A 11 1.15 4.18 -27.60
CA SER A 11 1.42 2.77 -27.32
C SER A 11 1.81 2.56 -25.85
N GLN A 12 1.49 1.39 -25.30
CA GLN A 12 1.84 1.00 -23.93
C GLN A 12 3.33 1.24 -23.61
N ARG A 13 4.22 1.01 -24.58
CA ARG A 13 5.67 1.25 -24.44
C ARG A 13 6.00 2.73 -24.26
N ARG A 14 5.33 3.64 -24.97
CA ARG A 14 5.54 5.10 -24.83
C ARG A 14 4.98 5.60 -23.50
N LEU A 15 3.81 5.12 -23.10
CA LEU A 15 3.22 5.39 -21.77
C LEU A 15 4.13 4.92 -20.65
N ARG A 16 4.67 3.70 -20.74
CA ARG A 16 5.64 3.17 -19.76
C ARG A 16 6.89 4.05 -19.66
N ARG A 17 7.48 4.44 -20.79
CA ARG A 17 8.66 5.34 -20.78
C ARG A 17 8.36 6.73 -20.22
N LEU A 18 7.15 7.24 -20.44
CA LEU A 18 6.71 8.51 -19.87
C LEU A 18 6.59 8.41 -18.35
N LEU A 19 5.94 7.36 -17.85
CA LEU A 19 5.85 7.04 -16.42
C LEU A 19 7.24 6.87 -15.82
N GLU A 20 8.12 6.08 -16.43
CA GLU A 20 9.50 5.89 -15.96
C GLU A 20 10.30 7.20 -15.92
N ARG A 21 10.04 8.14 -16.83
CA ARG A 21 10.66 9.47 -16.81
C ARG A 21 10.07 10.37 -15.74
N ALA A 22 8.74 10.38 -15.62
CA ALA A 22 8.03 11.15 -14.61
C ALA A 22 8.46 10.71 -13.21
N LEU A 23 8.52 9.40 -12.94
CA LEU A 23 8.95 8.84 -11.66
C LEU A 23 10.45 9.07 -11.34
N LYS A 24 11.26 9.47 -12.32
CA LYS A 24 12.68 9.82 -12.12
C LYS A 24 12.90 11.33 -11.94
N ASP A 25 11.87 12.15 -12.13
CA ASP A 25 11.96 13.59 -11.90
C ASP A 25 11.99 13.84 -10.38
N PRO A 26 12.95 14.61 -9.84
CA PRO A 26 12.99 14.96 -8.42
C PRO A 26 11.72 15.66 -7.90
N ARG A 27 10.91 16.24 -8.80
CA ARG A 27 9.65 16.89 -8.47
C ARG A 27 8.46 15.93 -8.47
N ALA A 28 8.64 14.68 -8.89
CA ALA A 28 7.58 13.69 -9.04
C ALA A 28 6.80 13.47 -7.73
N ASP A 29 7.51 13.45 -6.61
CA ASP A 29 6.92 13.25 -5.28
C ASP A 29 5.90 14.34 -4.92
N SER A 30 6.01 15.53 -5.51
CA SER A 30 5.05 16.63 -5.34
C SER A 30 3.86 16.59 -6.30
N LEU A 31 3.95 15.80 -7.37
CA LEU A 31 2.98 15.79 -8.48
C LEU A 31 2.15 14.49 -8.53
N LEU A 32 2.66 13.39 -7.98
CA LEU A 32 2.01 12.09 -8.02
C LEU A 32 1.87 11.54 -6.60
N SER A 33 0.64 11.58 -6.09
CA SER A 33 0.27 10.81 -4.91
C SER A 33 -0.43 9.53 -5.36
N VAL A 34 0.11 8.38 -4.99
CA VAL A 34 -0.49 7.08 -5.28
C VAL A 34 -0.92 6.45 -3.97
N THR A 35 -2.23 6.40 -3.75
CA THR A 35 -2.82 5.64 -2.64
C THR A 35 -3.28 4.29 -3.18
N ILE A 36 -2.59 3.21 -2.80
CA ILE A 36 -3.03 1.84 -3.10
C ILE A 36 -3.88 1.40 -1.93
N ALA A 37 -5.19 1.25 -2.05
CA ALA A 37 -5.99 0.63 -0.98
C ALA A 37 -6.09 -0.89 -1.24
N PRO A 38 -5.44 -1.74 -0.44
CA PRO A 38 -5.53 -3.18 -0.63
C PRO A 38 -6.97 -3.64 -0.36
N PRO A 39 -7.54 -4.51 -1.22
CA PRO A 39 -8.84 -5.10 -0.93
C PRO A 39 -8.81 -5.88 0.38
N THR A 40 -9.84 -5.69 1.22
CA THR A 40 -9.99 -6.37 2.51
C THR A 40 -11.17 -7.32 2.51
N ASN A 41 -11.05 -8.47 3.19
CA ASN A 41 -12.12 -9.43 3.39
C ASN A 41 -12.69 -9.31 4.82
N GLU A 42 -13.69 -8.46 4.98
CA GLU A 42 -14.32 -8.17 6.28
C GLU A 42 -14.99 -9.41 6.90
N LYS A 43 -15.60 -10.27 6.07
CA LYS A 43 -16.27 -11.48 6.56
C LYS A 43 -15.29 -12.42 7.23
N LEU A 44 -14.13 -12.66 6.61
CA LEU A 44 -13.10 -13.54 7.17
C LEU A 44 -12.43 -12.91 8.38
N ALA A 45 -12.20 -11.58 8.36
CA ALA A 45 -11.72 -10.84 9.53
C ALA A 45 -12.67 -10.98 10.73
N GLY A 46 -13.99 -10.84 10.52
CA GLY A 46 -14.99 -11.02 11.56
C GLY A 46 -15.01 -12.44 12.13
N GLN A 47 -14.85 -13.46 11.27
CA GLN A 47 -14.73 -14.85 11.71
C GLN A 47 -13.46 -15.08 12.55
N LEU A 48 -12.33 -14.45 12.20
CA LEU A 48 -11.10 -14.52 12.98
C LEU A 48 -11.27 -13.90 14.37
N LEU A 49 -11.92 -12.73 14.47
CA LEU A 49 -12.16 -12.07 15.76
C LEU A 49 -13.11 -12.89 16.66
N GLN A 50 -14.08 -13.59 16.07
CA GLN A 50 -14.95 -14.50 16.83
C GLN A 50 -14.20 -15.75 17.31
N ALA A 51 -13.31 -16.30 16.46
CA ALA A 51 -12.56 -17.51 16.78
C ALA A 51 -11.40 -17.26 17.76
N LEU A 52 -10.83 -16.05 17.75
CA LEU A 52 -9.68 -15.64 18.57
C LEU A 52 -10.07 -14.40 19.39
N PRO A 53 -10.73 -14.59 20.55
CA PRO A 53 -11.26 -13.47 21.34
C PRO A 53 -10.18 -12.54 21.91
N GLU A 54 -8.91 -12.96 21.93
CA GLU A 54 -7.78 -12.11 22.34
C GLU A 54 -7.37 -11.09 21.26
N LEU A 55 -7.75 -11.30 20.00
CA LEU A 55 -7.51 -10.34 18.95
C LEU A 55 -8.50 -9.17 19.06
N ARG A 56 -7.96 -7.96 19.20
CA ARG A 56 -8.77 -6.73 19.18
C ARG A 56 -9.12 -6.29 17.77
N GLU A 57 -8.25 -6.59 16.82
CA GLU A 57 -8.40 -6.19 15.43
C GLU A 57 -7.72 -7.21 14.52
N ALA A 58 -8.33 -7.47 13.37
CA ALA A 58 -7.80 -8.34 12.34
C ALA A 58 -8.13 -7.74 10.97
N ILE A 59 -7.16 -7.82 10.05
CA ILE A 59 -7.37 -7.50 8.63
C ILE A 59 -6.99 -8.71 7.81
N VAL A 60 -7.74 -8.95 6.73
CA VAL A 60 -7.49 -10.05 5.81
C VAL A 60 -7.39 -9.46 4.42
N ILE A 61 -6.23 -9.64 3.79
CA ILE A 61 -5.97 -9.19 2.43
C ILE A 61 -5.70 -10.39 1.52
N PRO A 62 -6.00 -10.31 0.21
CA PRO A 62 -5.62 -11.34 -0.75
C PRO A 62 -4.12 -11.59 -0.77
N SER A 63 -3.73 -12.86 -0.85
CA SER A 63 -2.33 -13.24 -0.97
C SER A 63 -1.82 -12.99 -2.40
N LEU A 64 -0.60 -12.43 -2.52
CA LEU A 64 0.11 -12.31 -3.79
C LEU A 64 1.01 -13.52 -4.09
N GLN A 65 1.04 -14.55 -3.23
CA GLN A 65 1.97 -15.68 -3.37
C GLN A 65 1.93 -16.35 -4.75
N THR A 66 0.75 -16.41 -5.38
CA THR A 66 0.57 -17.03 -6.70
C THR A 66 0.82 -16.09 -7.88
N ILE A 67 0.94 -14.78 -7.64
CA ILE A 67 1.12 -13.73 -8.65
C ILE A 67 2.56 -13.23 -8.65
N ASP A 68 3.06 -12.82 -7.47
CA ASP A 68 4.42 -12.36 -7.25
C ASP A 68 4.84 -12.64 -5.80
N GLN A 69 5.61 -13.71 -5.62
CA GLN A 69 6.09 -14.14 -4.31
C GLN A 69 7.06 -13.13 -3.66
N ARG A 70 7.79 -12.34 -4.47
CA ARG A 70 8.74 -11.35 -3.94
C ARG A 70 8.02 -10.15 -3.35
N ALA A 71 6.85 -9.80 -3.90
CA ALA A 71 6.04 -8.69 -3.45
C ALA A 71 5.22 -8.96 -2.18
N VAL A 72 5.13 -10.22 -1.72
CA VAL A 72 4.24 -10.61 -0.60
C VAL A 72 4.50 -9.79 0.67
N ASN A 73 5.77 -9.68 1.08
CA ASN A 73 6.12 -8.94 2.30
C ASN A 73 5.89 -7.43 2.16
N THR A 74 6.22 -6.88 1.00
CA THR A 74 6.01 -5.45 0.69
C THR A 74 4.52 -5.13 0.71
N TYR A 75 3.70 -5.94 0.05
CA TYR A 75 2.26 -5.76 -0.02
C TYR A 75 1.60 -5.87 1.35
N LEU A 76 2.00 -6.88 2.15
CA LEU A 76 1.51 -7.02 3.52
C LEU A 76 1.90 -5.80 4.37
N GLY A 77 3.13 -5.30 4.23
CA GLY A 77 3.63 -4.13 4.96
C GLY A 77 2.87 -2.85 4.63
N VAL A 78 2.69 -2.57 3.34
CA VAL A 78 1.89 -1.44 2.84
C VAL A 78 0.45 -1.50 3.35
N ALA A 79 -0.16 -2.69 3.29
CA ALA A 79 -1.52 -2.87 3.75
C ALA A 79 -1.67 -2.62 5.26
N ALA A 80 -0.75 -3.14 6.06
CA ALA A 80 -0.75 -2.90 7.50
C ALA A 80 -0.55 -1.42 7.81
N ALA A 81 0.42 -0.75 7.18
CA ALA A 81 0.65 0.67 7.38
C ALA A 81 -0.62 1.49 7.08
N GLN A 82 -1.25 1.28 5.94
CA GLN A 82 -2.44 2.06 5.56
C GLN A 82 -3.65 1.82 6.45
N VAL A 83 -3.85 0.58 6.91
CA VAL A 83 -4.99 0.26 7.77
C VAL A 83 -4.78 0.78 9.19
N PHE A 84 -3.59 0.60 9.76
CA PHE A 84 -3.34 0.91 11.18
C PHE A 84 -2.88 2.36 11.41
N THR A 85 -2.19 2.99 10.47
CA THR A 85 -1.65 4.36 10.65
C THR A 85 -2.69 5.42 10.97
N PRO A 86 -3.90 5.42 10.37
CA PRO A 86 -4.95 6.38 10.73
C PRO A 86 -5.34 6.36 12.22
N ARG A 87 -4.97 5.31 12.96
CA ARG A 87 -5.26 5.15 14.39
C ARG A 87 -4.15 5.73 15.29
N PHE A 88 -3.00 6.03 14.72
CA PHE A 88 -1.87 6.58 15.48
C PHE A 88 -2.17 8.02 15.89
N ARG A 89 -1.87 8.33 17.16
CA ARG A 89 -2.00 9.68 17.69
C ARG A 89 -0.66 10.42 17.57
N GLY A 90 -0.71 11.72 17.30
CA GLY A 90 0.50 12.55 17.30
C GLY A 90 1.24 12.44 18.64
N GLY A 91 2.56 12.22 18.58
CA GLY A 91 3.40 12.02 19.77
C GLY A 91 3.37 10.61 20.38
N GLN A 92 2.64 9.66 19.78
CA GLN A 92 2.65 8.26 20.22
C GLN A 92 3.92 7.55 19.76
N GLY A 93 4.61 6.88 20.70
CA GLY A 93 5.69 5.95 20.36
C GLY A 93 5.15 4.65 19.78
N ILE A 94 5.68 4.21 18.64
CA ILE A 94 5.30 2.95 17.98
C ILE A 94 6.50 2.02 17.98
N GLY A 95 6.31 0.83 18.52
CA GLY A 95 7.33 -0.22 18.53
C GLY A 95 7.25 -1.08 17.27
N PHE A 96 8.37 -1.24 16.58
CA PHE A 96 8.52 -2.21 15.49
C PHE A 96 9.52 -3.28 15.92
N SER A 97 9.16 -4.55 15.73
CA SER A 97 10.09 -5.67 15.83
C SER A 97 10.85 -5.85 14.51
N GLY A 98 11.95 -6.61 14.53
CA GLY A 98 12.72 -6.90 13.32
C GLY A 98 11.98 -7.78 12.33
N GLY A 99 12.34 -7.67 11.04
CA GLY A 99 11.85 -8.53 9.97
C GLY A 99 11.47 -7.76 8.71
N THR A 100 11.47 -8.45 7.57
CA THR A 100 11.21 -7.84 6.26
C THR A 100 9.83 -7.18 6.19
N PHE A 101 8.80 -7.79 6.78
CA PHE A 101 7.46 -7.19 6.86
C PHE A 101 7.47 -5.86 7.63
N ALA A 102 8.07 -5.85 8.83
CA ALA A 102 8.08 -4.67 9.68
C ALA A 102 8.84 -3.51 9.03
N LEU A 103 9.92 -3.80 8.28
CA LEU A 103 10.63 -2.80 7.48
C LEU A 103 9.70 -2.14 6.47
N TRP A 104 8.96 -2.92 5.69
CA TRP A 104 8.04 -2.38 4.68
C TRP A 104 6.85 -1.63 5.28
N CYS A 105 6.38 -2.03 6.47
CA CYS A 105 5.40 -1.23 7.21
C CYS A 105 5.92 0.17 7.51
N VAL A 106 7.15 0.28 8.01
CA VAL A 106 7.77 1.56 8.37
C VAL A 106 7.98 2.43 7.13
N GLU A 107 8.49 1.84 6.05
CA GLU A 107 8.68 2.57 4.77
C GLU A 107 7.36 3.06 4.16
N ALA A 108 6.25 2.36 4.42
CA ALA A 108 4.93 2.74 3.95
C ALA A 108 4.20 3.74 4.86
N LEU A 109 4.78 4.12 6.00
CA LEU A 109 4.22 5.18 6.84
C LEU A 109 4.34 6.52 6.12
N PRO A 110 3.31 7.39 6.19
CA PRO A 110 3.42 8.74 5.67
C PRO A 110 4.54 9.48 6.42
N HIS A 111 5.49 10.04 5.67
CA HIS A 111 6.48 10.95 6.22
C HIS A 111 5.76 12.21 6.73
N GLN A 112 5.79 12.44 8.05
CA GLN A 112 5.26 13.63 8.69
C GLN A 112 6.24 14.81 8.55
#